data_AF-A0A924IC79-F1
#
_entry.id   AF-A0A924IC79-F1
#
_cell.length_a   1.000
_cell.length_b   1.000
_cell.length_c   1.000
_cell.angle_alpha   90.00
_cell.angle_beta   90.00
_cell.angle_gamma   90.00
#
_symmetry.space_group_name_H-M   'P 1'
#
loop_
_entity.id
_entity.type
_entity.pdbx_description
1 polymer ?
#
loop_
_entity_poly.entity_id
_entity_poly.type
_entity_poly.pdbx_seq_one_letter_code
_entity_poly.pdbx_strand_id
1 'polypeptide(L)' 'MNKPDNKNLLWKYAGLATQFLIGIGLFLFIGLKIDKWLKLNTPVAVWVLPSLFIAAVMIKIIKDTAQKK' A
#
# COMPACT_ATOMS: atom_id res chain seq x y z
N MET A 1 -30.76 -20.77 2.63
CA MET A 1 -30.10 -19.45 2.58
C MET A 1 -28.84 -19.52 3.44
N ASN A 2 -27.67 -19.80 2.84
CA ASN A 2 -26.40 -19.87 3.57
C ASN A 2 -26.06 -18.46 4.07
N LYS A 3 -25.93 -18.30 5.38
CA LYS A 3 -25.47 -17.05 5.99
C LYS A 3 -24.05 -16.77 5.47
N PRO A 4 -23.72 -15.54 5.05
CA PRO A 4 -22.36 -15.23 4.64
C PRO A 4 -21.43 -15.49 5.83
N ASP A 5 -20.45 -16.38 5.63
CA ASP A 5 -19.49 -16.74 6.67
C ASP A 5 -18.63 -15.52 7.02
N ASN A 6 -18.96 -14.83 8.11
CA ASN A 6 -18.22 -13.66 8.60
C ASN A 6 -16.71 -13.91 8.73
N LYS A 7 -16.31 -15.15 9.02
CA LYS A 7 -14.91 -15.56 9.06
C LYS A 7 -14.19 -15.35 7.72
N ASN A 8 -14.85 -15.62 6.59
CA ASN A 8 -14.28 -15.42 5.26
C ASN A 8 -14.10 -13.92 4.93
N LEU A 9 -15.00 -13.06 5.41
CA LEU A 9 -14.87 -11.62 5.27
C LEU A 9 -13.67 -11.08 6.08
N LEU A 10 -13.51 -11.52 7.33
CA LEU A 10 -12.38 -11.12 8.18
C LEU A 10 -11.03 -11.52 7.56
N TRP A 11 -10.91 -12.75 7.06
CA TRP A 11 -9.69 -13.20 6.37
C TRP A 11 -9.40 -12.42 5.09
N LYS A 12 -10.44 -12.05 4.34
CA LYS A 12 -10.29 -11.21 3.15
C LYS A 12 -9.72 -9.82 3.50
N TYR A 13 -10.25 -9.18 4.54
CA TYR A 13 -9.73 -7.89 4.99
C TYR A 13 -8.31 -8.00 5.58
N ALA A 14 -8.02 -9.06 6.33
CA ALA A 14 -6.68 -9.32 6.84
C ALA A 14 -5.67 -9.50 5.69
N GLY A 15 -6.04 -10.23 4.64
CA GLY A 15 -5.21 -10.38 3.43
C GLY A 15 -4.96 -9.04 2.73
N LEU A 16 -5.99 -8.22 2.56
CA LEU A 16 -5.86 -6.88 1.96
C LEU A 16 -4.96 -5.96 2.80
N ALA A 17 -5.15 -5.94 4.13
CA ALA A 17 -4.32 -5.17 5.04
C ALA A 17 -2.85 -5.63 5.00
N THR A 18 -2.61 -6.94 4.92
CA THR A 18 -1.27 -7.52 4.81
C THR A 18 -0.60 -7.11 3.49
N GLN A 19 -1.32 -7.17 2.36
CA GLN A 19 -0.80 -6.70 1.07
C GLN A 19 -0.42 -5.21 1.13
N PHE A 20 -1.24 -4.39 1.79
CA PHE A 20 -0.96 -2.96 1.96
C PHE A 20 0.27 -2.71 2.84
N LEU A 21 0.39 -3.42 3.97
CA LEU A 21 1.54 -3.35 4.87
C LEU A 21 2.83 -3.79 4.17
N ILE A 22 2.80 -4.90 3.43
CA ILE A 22 3.94 -5.37 2.64
C ILE A 22 4.30 -4.32 1.58
N GLY A 23 3.31 -3.74 0.90
CA GLY A 23 3.51 -2.65 -0.06
C GLY A 23 4.27 -1.47 0.55
N ILE A 24 3.77 -0.92 1.66
CA ILE A 24 4.43 0.19 2.36
C ILE A 24 5.83 -0.21 2.82
N GLY A 25 5.99 -1.41 3.41
CA GLY A 25 7.27 -1.91 3.88
C GLY A 25 8.31 -2.02 2.76
N LEU A 26 7.91 -2.47 1.57
CA LEU A 26 8.76 -2.50 0.38
C LEU A 26 9.19 -1.09 -0.04
N PHE A 27 8.25 -0.14 -0.14
CA PHE A 27 8.56 1.23 -0.54
C PHE A 27 9.47 1.94 0.47
N LEU A 28 9.30 1.69 1.77
CA LEU A 28 10.21 2.16 2.81
C LEU A 28 11.61 1.56 2.66
N PHE A 29 11.71 0.25 2.47
CA PHE A 29 13.00 -0.44 2.30
C PHE A 29 13.74 0.03 1.05
N ILE A 30 13.02 0.18 -0.06
CA ILE A 30 13.54 0.72 -1.31
C ILE A 30 14.01 2.17 -1.11
N GLY A 31 13.20 3.00 -0.43
CA GLY A 31 13.56 4.37 -0.10
C GLY A 31 14.84 4.45 0.72
N LEU A 32 14.99 3.60 1.75
CA LEU A 32 16.19 3.53 2.57
C LEU A 32 17.42 3.17 1.75
N LYS A 33 17.27 2.22 0.81
CA LYS A 33 18.36 1.81 -0.07
C LYS A 33 18.75 2.92 -1.05
N ILE A 34 17.77 3.62 -1.61
CA ILE A 34 17.98 4.75 -2.54
C ILE A 34 18.67 5.91 -1.83
N ASP A 35 18.16 6.33 -0.67
CA ASP A 35 18.73 7.43 0.11
C ASP A 35 20.20 7.14 0.50
N LYS A 36 20.49 5.89 0.90
CA LYS A 36 21.87 5.44 1.19
C LYS A 36 22.75 5.42 -0.06
N TRP A 37 22.23 4.94 -1.19
CA TRP A 37 22.99 4.83 -2.44
C TRP A 37 23.34 6.21 -3.02
N LEU A 38 22.41 7.15 -2.92
CA LEU A 38 22.58 8.55 -3.33
C LEU A 38 23.34 9.40 -2.30
N LYS A 39 23.69 8.83 -1.14
CA LYS A 39 24.34 9.53 -0.01
C LYS A 39 23.60 10.81 0.39
N LEU A 40 22.28 10.79 0.35
CA LEU A 40 21.49 11.94 0.75
C LEU A 40 21.61 12.12 2.27
N ASN A 41 21.94 13.34 2.71
CA ASN A 41 21.98 13.67 4.13
C ASN A 41 20.57 13.69 4.76
N THR A 42 19.53 13.80 3.93
CA THR A 42 18.13 13.79 4.33
C THR A 42 17.42 12.58 3.71
N PRO A 43 16.60 11.83 4.47
CA PRO A 43 15.92 10.62 4.01
C PRO A 43 14.70 10.94 3.14
N VAL A 44 14.93 11.55 1.97
CA VAL A 44 13.87 12.05 1.09
C VAL A 44 13.10 10.92 0.44
N ALA A 45 13.80 9.92 -0.11
CA ALA A 45 13.17 8.80 -0.79
C ALA A 45 12.33 7.98 0.17
N VAL A 46 12.80 7.74 1.40
CA VAL A 46 12.02 7.08 2.47
C VAL A 46 10.69 7.77 2.75
N TRP A 47 10.61 9.10 2.63
CA TRP A 47 9.37 9.84 2.85
C TRP A 47 8.49 9.91 1.60
N VAL A 48 9.09 10.18 0.45
CA VAL A 48 8.37 10.43 -0.80
C VAL A 48 7.80 9.15 -1.41
N LEU A 49 8.55 8.04 -1.38
CA LEU A 49 8.13 6.76 -1.98
C LEU A 49 6.87 6.17 -1.34
N PRO A 50 6.77 6.02 -0.01
CA PRO A 50 5.54 5.54 0.62
C PRO A 50 4.35 6.49 0.40
N SER A 51 4.61 7.80 0.38
CA SER A 51 3.56 8.80 0.10
C SER A 51 3.01 8.64 -1.32
N LEU A 52 3.87 8.45 -2.31
CA LEU A 52 3.49 8.13 -3.69
C LEU A 52 2.71 6.81 -3.78
N PHE A 53 3.14 5.78 -3.05
CA PHE A 53 2.42 4.50 -3.01
C PHE A 53 0.99 4.67 -2.49
N ILE A 54 0.80 5.39 -1.37
CA ILE A 54 -0.52 5.65 -0.80
C ILE A 54 -1.39 6.43 -1.79
N ALA A 55 -0.85 7.49 -2.41
CA ALA A 55 -1.56 8.27 -3.41
C ALA A 55 -1.98 7.41 -4.62
N ALA A 56 -1.09 6.55 -5.12
CA ALA A 56 -1.38 5.64 -6.21
C ALA A 56 -2.48 4.63 -5.86
N VAL A 57 -2.44 4.06 -4.65
CA VAL A 57 -3.50 3.16 -4.14
C VAL A 57 -4.82 3.90 -4.04
N MET A 58 -4.85 5.12 -3.51
CA MET A 58 -6.08 5.93 -3.46
C MET A 58 -6.64 6.22 -4.85
N ILE A 59 -5.81 6.67 -5.79
CA ILE A 59 -6.24 6.93 -7.17
C ILE A 59 -6.82 5.67 -7.79
N LYS A 60 -6.18 4.51 -7.57
CA LYS A 60 -6.67 3.23 -8.06
C LYS A 60 -8.03 2.88 -7.46
N ILE A 61 -8.20 3.01 -6.14
CA ILE A 61 -9.48 2.76 -5.46
C ILE A 61 -10.58 3.67 -6.03
N ILE A 62 -10.28 4.97 -6.23
CA ILE A 62 -11.22 5.93 -6.81
C ILE A 62 -11.61 5.50 -8.23
N LYS A 63 -10.64 5.14 -9.08
CA LYS A 63 -10.88 4.69 -10.46
C LYS A 63 -11.69 3.39 -10.51
N ASP A 64 -11.32 2.40 -9.71
CA ASP A 64 -12.00 1.09 -9.64
C ASP A 64 -13.45 1.26 -9.14
N THR A 65 -13.69 2.24 -8.28
CA THR A 65 -15.04 2.57 -7.79
C THR A 65 -15.83 3.39 -8.82
N ALA A 66 -15.19 4.32 -9.52
CA ALA A 66 -15.82 5.19 -10.51
C ALA A 66 -16.18 4.47 -11.83
N GLN A 67 -15.39 3.47 -12.24
CA GLN A 67 -15.68 2.64 -13.41
C GLN A 67 -16.77 1.60 -13.18
N LYS A 68 -17.24 1.41 -11.95
CA LYS A 68 -18.32 0.47 -11.61
C LYS A 68 -19.73 1.06 -11.81
N LYS A 69 -19.86 1.95 -12.79
CA LYS A 69 -21.15 2.48 -13.26
C LYS A 69 -21.57 1.80 -14.55
#